data_AF-A0A254SDR6-F1
#
_entry.id   AF-A0A254SDR6-F1
#
_cell.length_a   1.000
_cell.length_b   1.000
_cell.length_c   1.000
_cell.angle_alpha   90.00
_cell.angle_beta   90.00
_cell.angle_gamma   90.00
#
_symmetry.space_group_name_H-M   'P 1'
#
loop_
_entity.id
_entity.type
_entity.pdbx_description
1 polymer ?
#
loop_
_entity_poly.entity_id
_entity_poly.type
_entity_poly.pdbx_seq_one_letter_code
_entity_poly.pdbx_strand_id
1 'polypeptide(L)'
;MKLQDAYVSEANKVGSWKLIGYVAPGSTSASTAGQTTNFDYTAGETLALTAAAVDIAEFNAITWQAKNRVALNDCAVANDNVWTVTTAAATNGNSVTYTAAVAANCSQLTPSFDKIGK
;
A
#
# COMPACT_ATOMS: atom_id res chain seq x y z
N MET A 1 5.00 -1.52 7.56
CA MET A 1 5.97 -1.00 6.58
C MET A 1 7.28 -0.64 7.28
N LYS A 2 8.15 -1.61 7.58
CA LYS A 2 9.35 -1.32 8.40
C LYS A 2 10.42 -0.47 7.69
N LEU A 3 10.49 -0.55 6.35
CA LEU A 3 11.43 0.26 5.55
C LEU A 3 11.05 1.75 5.55
N GLN A 4 9.75 2.05 5.52
CA GLN A 4 9.27 3.42 5.56
C GLN A 4 9.48 4.04 6.95
N ASP A 5 9.33 3.26 8.02
CA ASP A 5 9.63 3.69 9.40
C ASP A 5 11.13 4.04 9.56
N ALA A 6 12.02 3.20 9.03
CA ALA A 6 13.46 3.45 9.06
C ALA A 6 13.81 4.75 8.32
N TYR A 7 13.29 4.94 7.10
CA TYR A 7 13.53 6.15 6.32
C TYR A 7 12.98 7.41 7.00
N VAL A 8 11.78 7.34 7.59
CA VAL A 8 11.20 8.44 8.37
C VAL A 8 12.08 8.79 9.56
N SER A 9 12.59 7.79 10.29
CA SER A 9 13.47 8.02 11.43
C SER A 9 14.80 8.69 11.07
N GLU A 10 15.30 8.48 9.85
CA GLU A 10 16.58 9.03 9.39
C GLU A 10 16.42 10.39 8.70
N ALA A 11 15.39 10.56 7.89
CA ALA A 11 15.22 11.71 6.99
C ALA A 11 14.08 12.66 7.40
N ASN A 12 13.26 12.28 8.39
CA ASN A 12 12.02 12.96 8.77
C ASN A 12 11.06 13.20 7.60
N LYS A 13 11.05 12.29 6.62
CA LYS A 13 10.29 12.37 5.38
C LYS A 13 9.67 11.03 5.03
N VAL A 14 8.58 11.05 4.28
CA VAL A 14 7.99 9.87 3.65
C VAL A 14 8.63 9.66 2.28
N GLY A 15 9.05 8.44 1.99
CA GLY A 15 9.89 8.12 0.83
C GLY A 15 9.13 7.31 -0.22
N SER A 16 9.52 7.46 -1.49
CA SER A 16 9.02 6.54 -2.53
C SER A 16 9.52 5.12 -2.31
N TRP A 17 8.82 4.13 -2.88
CA TRP A 17 9.24 2.72 -2.82
C TRP A 17 10.69 2.53 -3.23
N LYS A 18 11.12 3.17 -4.32
CA LYS A 18 12.53 3.15 -4.76
C LYS A 18 13.49 3.73 -3.73
N LEU A 19 13.11 4.84 -3.09
CA LEU A 19 13.96 5.54 -2.14
C LEU A 19 14.15 4.74 -0.84
N ILE A 20 13.09 4.10 -0.37
CA ILE A 20 13.12 3.24 0.83
C ILE A 20 13.63 1.82 0.53
N GLY A 21 14.04 1.54 -0.72
CA GLY A 21 14.53 0.22 -1.14
C GLY A 21 13.44 -0.86 -1.26
N TYR A 22 12.17 -0.47 -1.33
CA TYR A 22 11.06 -1.38 -1.58
C TYR A 22 10.91 -1.66 -3.08
N VAL A 23 10.84 -2.94 -3.43
CA VAL A 23 10.55 -3.41 -4.79
C VAL A 23 9.12 -3.95 -4.80
N ALA A 24 8.31 -3.45 -5.75
CA ALA A 24 6.94 -3.89 -5.92
C ALA A 24 6.86 -5.41 -6.13
N PRO A 25 5.87 -6.12 -5.55
CA PRO A 25 5.75 -7.56 -5.76
C PRO A 25 5.57 -7.89 -7.25
N GLY A 26 6.29 -8.92 -7.70
CA GLY A 26 6.32 -9.31 -9.12
C GLY A 26 7.14 -8.39 -10.03
N SER A 27 7.81 -7.36 -9.48
CA SER A 27 8.84 -6.60 -10.18
C SER A 27 10.24 -7.13 -9.86
N THR A 28 11.17 -7.03 -10.81
CA THR A 28 12.59 -7.39 -10.64
C THR A 28 13.47 -6.18 -10.27
N SER A 29 12.88 -4.99 -10.20
CA SER A 29 13.58 -3.74 -9.90
C SER A 29 12.66 -2.74 -9.24
N ALA A 30 13.23 -1.76 -8.54
CA ALA A 30 12.46 -0.69 -7.90
C ALA A 30 11.59 0.04 -8.93
N SER A 31 10.28 -0.03 -8.72
CA SER A 31 9.24 0.46 -9.63
C SER A 31 8.08 1.00 -8.80
N THR A 32 7.29 1.91 -9.36
CA THR A 32 6.05 2.40 -8.75
C THR A 32 4.89 1.41 -8.90
N ALA A 33 5.07 0.35 -9.68
CA ALA A 33 4.09 -0.70 -9.91
C ALA A 33 4.74 -2.09 -10.05
N GLY A 34 3.96 -3.12 -9.77
CA GLY A 34 4.36 -4.52 -9.94
C GLY A 34 3.15 -5.40 -10.21
N GLN A 35 3.36 -6.57 -10.79
CA GLN A 35 2.28 -7.47 -11.16
C GLN A 35 2.61 -8.90 -10.75
N THR A 36 1.67 -9.55 -10.08
CA THR A 36 1.70 -11.00 -9.82
C THR A 36 0.54 -11.67 -10.56
N THR A 37 0.40 -12.98 -10.44
CA THR A 37 -0.74 -13.73 -10.98
C THR A 37 -2.09 -13.18 -10.49
N ASN A 38 -2.16 -12.72 -9.23
CA ASN A 38 -3.43 -12.39 -8.59
C ASN A 38 -3.68 -10.90 -8.40
N PHE A 39 -2.63 -10.07 -8.45
CA PHE A 39 -2.74 -8.65 -8.13
C PHE A 39 -1.87 -7.76 -9.04
N ASP A 40 -2.38 -6.57 -9.31
CA ASP A 40 -1.63 -5.41 -9.79
C ASP A 40 -1.37 -4.46 -8.61
N TYR A 41 -0.10 -4.19 -8.31
CA TYR A 41 0.32 -3.32 -7.20
C TYR A 41 0.73 -1.96 -7.72
N THR A 42 0.42 -0.90 -6.98
CA THR A 42 0.97 0.44 -7.22
C THR A 42 1.28 1.17 -5.90
N ALA A 43 2.18 2.15 -5.95
CA ALA A 43 2.61 2.93 -4.79
C ALA A 43 1.59 3.98 -4.30
N GLY A 44 0.34 3.94 -4.79
CA GLY A 44 -0.70 4.93 -4.45
C GLY A 44 -0.43 6.33 -5.02
N GLU A 45 -1.35 7.25 -4.75
CA GLU A 45 -1.44 8.56 -5.42
C GLU A 45 -0.29 9.52 -5.08
N THR A 46 0.25 9.47 -3.86
CA THR A 46 1.21 10.51 -3.39
C THR A 46 2.66 10.20 -3.74
N LEU A 47 2.97 8.94 -4.09
CA LEU A 47 4.29 8.54 -4.62
C LEU A 47 4.31 8.46 -6.15
N ALA A 48 3.19 8.78 -6.82
CA ALA A 48 3.10 8.93 -8.27
C ALA A 48 3.79 10.22 -8.78
N LEU A 49 4.17 11.16 -7.91
CA LEU A 49 4.83 12.41 -8.28
C LEU A 49 6.34 12.37 -8.01
N THR A 50 7.04 11.51 -8.78
CA THR A 50 8.50 11.53 -9.02
C THR A 50 9.41 11.21 -7.82
N ALA A 51 10.74 11.20 -8.03
CA ALA A 51 11.80 10.72 -7.12
C ALA A 51 11.94 11.46 -5.77
N ALA A 52 10.91 12.17 -5.34
CA ALA A 52 10.92 13.06 -4.17
C ALA A 52 10.52 12.32 -2.88
N ALA A 53 11.01 12.87 -1.77
CA ALA A 53 10.55 12.57 -0.43
C ALA A 53 9.67 13.73 0.04
N VAL A 54 8.58 13.43 0.75
CA VAL A 54 7.62 14.43 1.24
C VAL A 54 7.83 14.64 2.73
N ASP A 55 7.78 15.89 3.19
CA ASP A 55 7.89 16.17 4.63
C ASP A 55 6.72 15.53 5.40
N ILE A 56 7.04 15.00 6.58
CA ILE A 56 6.10 14.20 7.35
C ILE A 56 4.95 15.01 7.95
N ALA A 57 5.14 16.31 8.21
CA ALA A 57 4.32 17.11 9.13
C ALA A 57 2.81 17.08 8.85
N GLU A 58 2.42 16.86 7.59
CA GLU A 58 1.01 16.78 7.17
C GLU A 58 0.76 15.62 6.20
N PHE A 59 1.66 14.62 6.17
CA PHE A 59 1.52 13.51 5.24
C PHE A 59 0.27 12.69 5.56
N ASN A 60 -0.61 12.49 4.58
CA ASN A 60 -1.75 11.57 4.67
C ASN A 60 -2.12 11.11 3.26
N ALA A 61 -1.78 9.87 2.92
CA ALA A 61 -1.98 9.37 1.58
C ALA A 61 -1.92 7.85 1.48
N ILE A 62 -2.58 7.31 0.44
CA ILE A 62 -2.36 5.93 0.01
C ILE A 62 -0.93 5.83 -0.52
N THR A 63 -0.13 4.97 0.10
CA THR A 63 1.27 4.69 -0.24
C THR A 63 1.48 3.26 -0.74
N TRP A 64 0.42 2.47 -0.70
CA TRP A 64 0.38 1.13 -1.23
C TRP A 64 -1.05 0.79 -1.61
N GLN A 65 -1.25 0.26 -2.80
CA GLN A 65 -2.54 -0.29 -3.20
C GLN A 65 -2.36 -1.52 -4.09
N ALA A 66 -3.37 -2.38 -4.08
CA ALA A 66 -3.46 -3.52 -4.98
C ALA A 66 -4.86 -3.65 -5.56
N LYS A 67 -4.90 -3.95 -6.86
CA LYS A 67 -6.09 -4.33 -7.62
C LYS A 67 -6.09 -5.84 -7.84
N ASN A 68 -7.25 -6.46 -7.75
CA ASN A 68 -7.43 -7.87 -8.04
C ASN A 68 -7.35 -8.13 -9.56
N ARG A 69 -6.56 -9.12 -9.96
CA ARG A 69 -6.55 -9.67 -11.33
C ARG A 69 -7.44 -10.89 -11.48
N VAL A 70 -7.73 -11.54 -10.36
CA VAL A 70 -8.63 -12.70 -10.24
C VAL A 70 -9.66 -12.41 -9.16
N ALA A 71 -10.84 -13.03 -9.26
CA ALA A 71 -11.82 -12.91 -8.19
C ALA A 71 -11.31 -13.58 -6.92
N LEU A 72 -11.37 -12.88 -5.79
CA LEU A 72 -10.93 -13.39 -4.48
C LEU A 72 -12.10 -13.29 -3.51
N ASN A 73 -12.66 -14.44 -3.11
CA ASN A 73 -13.91 -14.50 -2.34
C ASN A 73 -15.02 -13.69 -3.04
N ASP A 74 -15.62 -12.74 -2.31
CA ASP A 74 -16.68 -11.87 -2.79
C ASP A 74 -16.14 -10.65 -3.60
N CYS A 75 -14.82 -10.53 -3.79
CA CYS A 75 -14.21 -9.44 -4.54
C CYS A 75 -14.09 -9.72 -6.04
N ALA A 76 -14.84 -8.99 -6.84
CA ALA A 76 -14.70 -9.00 -8.30
C ALA A 76 -13.38 -8.37 -8.79
N VAL A 77 -12.97 -8.75 -10.01
CA VAL A 77 -11.78 -8.24 -10.72
C VAL A 77 -11.91 -6.75 -11.12
N ALA A 78 -13.13 -6.21 -11.14
CA ALA A 78 -13.44 -4.90 -11.71
C ALA A 78 -13.18 -3.70 -10.79
N ASN A 79 -12.93 -3.90 -9.50
CA ASN A 79 -12.72 -2.78 -8.59
C ASN A 79 -11.25 -2.33 -8.63
N ASP A 80 -11.01 -1.09 -9.04
CA ASP A 80 -9.69 -0.47 -8.87
C ASP A 80 -9.41 -0.26 -7.38
N ASN A 81 -8.14 -0.44 -6.97
CA ASN A 81 -7.65 -0.16 -5.61
C ASN A 81 -8.41 -0.88 -4.48
N VAL A 82 -8.71 -2.16 -4.68
CA VAL A 82 -9.43 -3.01 -3.72
C VAL A 82 -8.77 -3.04 -2.35
N TRP A 83 -7.44 -3.05 -2.32
CA TRP A 83 -6.63 -3.12 -1.12
C TRP A 83 -5.78 -1.87 -1.04
N THR A 84 -5.80 -1.18 0.10
CA THR A 84 -5.02 0.05 0.28
C THR A 84 -4.33 0.06 1.64
N VAL A 85 -3.20 0.73 1.70
CA VAL A 85 -2.57 1.17 2.94
C VAL A 85 -2.37 2.67 2.84
N THR A 86 -3.02 3.39 3.74
CA THR A 86 -2.80 4.82 3.95
C THR A 86 -1.69 4.99 4.96
N THR A 87 -0.68 5.79 4.62
CA THR A 87 0.32 6.27 5.56
C THR A 87 -0.05 7.69 5.98
N ALA A 88 -0.03 7.95 7.28
CA ALA A 88 -0.29 9.28 7.83
C ALA A 88 0.78 9.68 8.85
N ALA A 89 1.06 10.97 8.99
CA ALA A 89 1.88 11.52 10.05
C ALA A 89 1.34 11.08 11.41
N ALA A 90 2.22 10.62 12.30
CA ALA A 90 1.85 10.40 13.68
C ALA A 90 1.89 11.72 14.47
N THR A 91 1.09 11.80 15.53
CA THR A 91 0.95 13.00 16.35
C THR A 91 2.25 13.43 17.06
N ASN A 92 3.24 12.52 17.17
CA ASN A 92 4.56 12.82 17.74
C ASN A 92 5.50 13.57 16.77
N GLY A 93 5.09 13.78 15.51
CA GLY A 93 5.81 14.59 14.53
C GLY A 93 7.09 13.98 13.97
N ASN A 94 7.43 12.74 14.32
CA ASN A 94 8.66 12.06 13.91
C ASN A 94 8.45 10.58 13.53
N SER A 95 7.20 10.17 13.35
CA SER A 95 6.86 8.82 12.91
C SER A 95 5.59 8.83 12.08
N VAL A 96 5.26 7.70 11.46
CA VAL A 96 4.05 7.54 10.67
C VAL A 96 3.17 6.41 11.22
N THR A 97 1.88 6.49 10.92
CA THR A 97 0.89 5.45 11.17
C THR A 97 0.44 4.84 9.84
N TYR A 98 -0.04 3.60 9.89
CA TYR A 98 -0.52 2.89 8.70
C TYR A 98 -1.93 2.37 8.95
N THR A 99 -2.84 2.67 8.02
CA THR A 99 -4.22 2.19 8.05
C THR A 99 -4.47 1.34 6.81
N ALA A 100 -4.72 0.05 7.02
CA ALA A 100 -5.12 -0.85 5.95
C ALA A 100 -6.64 -0.76 5.73
N ALA A 101 -7.07 -0.71 4.49
CA ALA A 101 -8.48 -0.73 4.12
C ALA A 101 -8.71 -1.65 2.92
N VAL A 102 -9.93 -2.19 2.87
CA VAL A 102 -10.45 -2.95 1.73
C VAL A 102 -11.73 -2.27 1.25
N ALA A 103 -11.99 -2.29 -0.06
CA ALA A 103 -13.23 -1.75 -0.62
C ALA A 103 -14.47 -2.35 0.06
N ALA A 104 -15.55 -1.56 0.25
CA ALA A 104 -16.72 -1.97 1.04
C ALA A 104 -17.42 -3.26 0.55
N ASN A 105 -17.29 -3.58 -0.74
CA ASN A 105 -17.86 -4.79 -1.34
C ASN A 105 -16.90 -5.99 -1.29
N CYS A 106 -15.87 -5.90 -0.46
CA CYS A 106 -14.79 -6.86 -0.38
C CYS A 106 -14.52 -7.26 1.07
N SER A 107 -14.63 -8.56 1.34
CA SER A 107 -14.25 -9.12 2.64
C SER A 107 -12.73 -9.29 2.73
N GLN A 108 -12.19 -9.12 3.93
CA GLN A 108 -10.78 -9.39 4.21
C GLN A 108 -10.42 -10.85 3.84
N LEU A 109 -9.21 -11.10 3.33
CA LEU A 109 -8.78 -12.44 2.87
C LEU A 109 -8.64 -13.50 3.98
N THR A 110 -8.98 -13.16 5.23
CA THR A 110 -9.14 -14.16 6.27
C THR A 110 -10.31 -15.07 5.90
N PRO A 111 -10.16 -16.41 5.96
CA PRO A 111 -11.30 -17.31 5.85
C PRO A 111 -12.35 -16.86 6.84
N SER A 112 -13.46 -16.34 6.35
CA SER A 112 -14.58 -16.04 7.21
C SER A 112 -15.23 -17.39 7.51
N PHE A 113 -15.35 -17.74 8.80
CA PHE A 113 -15.79 -19.08 9.22
C PHE A 113 -17.15 -19.48 8.63
N ASP A 114 -17.97 -18.50 8.25
CA ASP A 114 -19.25 -18.65 7.55
C ASP A 114 -19.13 -19.16 6.10
N LYS A 115 -17.94 -19.12 5.50
CA LYS A 115 -17.66 -19.57 4.12
C LYS A 115 -16.87 -20.88 4.05
N ILE A 116 -16.40 -21.43 5.17
CA ILE A 116 -15.71 -22.72 5.21
C ILE A 116 -16.76 -23.85 5.34
N GLY A 117 -16.83 -24.76 4.36
CA GLY A 117 -17.67 -25.96 4.42
C GLY A 117 -19.10 -25.80 3.86
N LYS A 118 -19.32 -24.79 3.03
CA LYS A 118 -20.53 -24.66 2.19
C LYS A 118 -20.18 -24.86 0.72
#